data_AF-A0A3N5S7E5-F1
#
_entry.id   AF-A0A3N5S7E5-F1
#
_cell.length_a   1.000
_cell.length_b   1.000
_cell.length_c   1.000
_cell.angle_alpha   90.00
_cell.angle_beta   90.00
_cell.angle_gamma   90.00
#
_symmetry.space_group_name_H-M   'P 1'
#
loop_
_entity.id
_entity.type
_entity.pdbx_description
1 polymer ?
#
loop_
_entity_poly.entity_id
_entity_poly.type
_entity_poly.pdbx_seq_one_letter_code
_entity_poly.pdbx_strand_id
1 'polypeptide(L)'
;MVAFFASFFCLVSGCDKAPSPSSSGDQAGAASGGRDQGAGASLQSELLAPTKLKQLKGTITIDGSSSVFPVTEAVAEEFQNATGGAVRVPVAHAGTGGGFKKFARGEIDICDACRPISESEITACRDAGIEYTEIPVCFDALTVAVHPSNTLNSITVEQLNKIWSPESQGKVMKWSDVDSSWPAVNLKLFGAGSDSGTFDYFTEAIVGKAKSSRGDYSASEDDNTLVTGIAGDKGALGYVPFAYFTENRSRLKALAIDWEKDDLGPVEPTLANVLEAKYNPLARPLFIYVNQKSAERPEVRSFVEFYLANAVELVEEVKYMPLPPAAYQAGLARFRAGTAGTLFGGQAQIGVKIEDVLQ
;
A
#
# COMPACT_ATOMS: atom_id res chain seq x y z
N MET A 1 -13.51 20.02 -15.46
CA MET A 1 -14.86 19.86 -16.07
C MET A 1 -14.89 18.50 -16.74
N VAL A 2 -15.17 17.47 -15.94
CA VAL A 2 -15.25 16.07 -16.40
C VAL A 2 -16.62 15.55 -15.97
N ALA A 3 -17.35 15.01 -16.93
CA ALA A 3 -18.78 14.74 -16.84
C ALA A 3 -19.06 13.36 -16.22
N PHE A 4 -20.01 13.34 -15.29
CA PHE A 4 -20.61 12.15 -14.70
C PHE A 4 -21.48 11.40 -15.72
N PHE A 5 -21.30 10.08 -15.85
CA PHE A 5 -22.26 9.17 -16.47
C PHE A 5 -23.09 8.49 -15.38
N ALA A 6 -24.35 8.89 -15.23
CA ALA A 6 -25.33 8.21 -14.39
C ALA A 6 -26.19 7.29 -15.28
N SER A 7 -26.10 5.99 -15.07
CA SER A 7 -26.98 5.01 -15.72
C SER A 7 -28.28 4.84 -14.92
N PHE A 8 -29.38 5.09 -15.62
CA PHE A 8 -30.76 5.04 -15.17
C PHE A 8 -31.27 3.59 -15.26
N PHE A 9 -31.71 2.97 -14.16
CA PHE A 9 -32.38 1.66 -14.19
C PHE A 9 -33.90 1.87 -14.09
N CYS A 10 -34.62 1.48 -15.14
CA CYS A 10 -36.08 1.57 -15.22
C CYS A 10 -36.77 0.58 -14.27
N LEU A 11 -37.74 1.07 -13.51
CA LEU A 11 -38.77 0.28 -12.84
C LEU A 11 -39.70 -0.38 -13.87
N VAL A 12 -40.03 -1.65 -13.64
CA VAL A 12 -41.24 -2.28 -14.17
C VAL A 12 -42.05 -2.81 -12.99
N SER A 13 -43.24 -2.26 -12.82
CA SER A 13 -44.26 -2.67 -11.86
C SER A 13 -45.01 -3.90 -12.36
N GLY A 14 -45.34 -4.82 -11.45
CA GLY A 14 -46.29 -5.91 -11.69
C GLY A 14 -46.86 -6.41 -10.37
N CYS A 15 -48.08 -5.98 -10.04
CA CYS A 15 -48.92 -6.62 -9.03
C CYS A 15 -49.53 -7.89 -9.62
N ASP A 16 -49.61 -8.99 -8.86
CA ASP A 16 -50.88 -9.69 -8.69
C ASP A 16 -50.89 -10.71 -7.54
N LYS A 17 -52.10 -10.94 -7.03
CA LYS A 17 -52.50 -11.56 -5.76
C LYS A 17 -52.34 -13.08 -5.68
N ALA A 18 -52.22 -13.55 -4.44
CA ALA A 18 -52.29 -14.94 -3.95
C ALA A 18 -53.62 -15.66 -4.26
N PRO A 19 -53.66 -16.99 -4.07
CA PRO A 19 -54.29 -17.51 -2.84
C PRO A 19 -53.64 -18.78 -2.22
N SER A 20 -53.85 -18.95 -0.91
CA SER A 20 -53.60 -20.17 -0.10
C SER A 20 -54.77 -21.18 -0.23
N PRO A 21 -54.59 -22.48 0.11
CA PRO A 21 -54.83 -22.93 1.50
C PRO A 21 -54.03 -24.17 2.02
N SER A 22 -53.88 -24.23 3.36
CA SER A 22 -53.86 -25.36 4.35
C SER A 22 -53.44 -26.80 3.95
N SER A 23 -52.93 -27.72 4.78
CA SER A 23 -52.32 -27.79 6.13
C SER A 23 -52.13 -29.30 6.45
N SER A 24 -50.95 -29.73 6.90
CA SER A 24 -50.66 -30.91 7.75
C SER A 24 -49.14 -31.12 7.70
N GLY A 25 -48.34 -31.08 8.75
CA GLY A 25 -48.53 -31.58 10.10
C GLY A 25 -47.54 -32.72 10.30
N ASP A 26 -46.35 -32.41 10.83
CA ASP A 26 -45.60 -33.37 11.66
C ASP A 26 -44.48 -32.64 12.44
N GLN A 27 -44.53 -32.82 13.76
CA GLN A 27 -43.52 -32.41 14.72
C GLN A 27 -42.50 -33.52 14.91
N ALA A 28 -41.22 -33.17 14.92
CA ALA A 28 -40.21 -33.85 15.72
C ALA A 28 -39.12 -32.83 16.10
N GLY A 29 -39.02 -32.50 17.38
CA GLY A 29 -38.01 -31.61 17.91
C GLY A 29 -36.69 -32.31 18.17
N ALA A 30 -35.59 -31.55 18.13
CA ALA A 30 -34.47 -31.65 19.07
C ALA A 30 -33.42 -30.56 18.79
N ALA A 31 -32.84 -30.08 19.89
CA ALA A 31 -31.52 -29.50 20.04
C ALA A 31 -31.27 -28.07 19.56
N SER A 32 -31.33 -27.19 20.57
CA SER A 32 -30.56 -25.95 20.72
C SER A 32 -29.18 -25.96 20.05
N GLY A 33 -28.98 -25.05 19.11
CA GLY A 33 -27.68 -24.61 18.64
C GLY A 33 -27.70 -23.09 18.56
N GLY A 34 -27.35 -22.42 19.65
CA GLY A 34 -27.11 -20.98 19.65
C GLY A 34 -26.04 -20.68 18.62
N ARG A 35 -26.42 -20.00 17.53
CA ARG A 35 -25.44 -19.37 16.65
C ARG A 35 -24.96 -18.12 17.35
N ASP A 36 -23.77 -18.28 17.88
CA ASP A 36 -22.83 -17.24 18.27
C ASP A 36 -22.88 -16.08 17.25
N GLN A 37 -23.52 -14.99 17.66
CA GLN A 37 -23.38 -13.70 16.99
C GLN A 37 -22.06 -13.10 17.47
N GLY A 38 -20.95 -13.62 16.94
CA GLY A 38 -19.66 -12.97 17.04
C GLY A 38 -19.74 -11.63 16.31
N ALA A 39 -19.64 -10.54 17.07
CA ALA A 39 -19.78 -9.17 16.60
C ALA A 39 -18.77 -8.84 15.50
N GLY A 40 -19.23 -8.84 14.24
CA GLY A 40 -18.54 -8.16 13.15
C GLY A 40 -18.65 -6.66 13.39
N ALA A 41 -17.58 -6.03 13.85
CA ALA A 41 -17.50 -4.58 13.88
C ALA A 41 -17.64 -4.07 12.44
N SER A 42 -18.78 -3.46 12.12
CA SER A 42 -18.98 -2.84 10.81
C SER A 42 -17.94 -1.74 10.61
N LEU A 43 -17.40 -1.64 9.39
CA LEU A 43 -16.69 -0.42 8.95
C LEU A 43 -17.59 0.82 8.99
N GLN A 44 -18.91 0.63 9.16
CA GLN A 44 -19.85 1.71 9.44
C GLN A 44 -19.55 2.35 10.80
N SER A 45 -19.50 3.67 10.80
CA SER A 45 -19.22 4.51 11.96
C SER A 45 -20.25 5.63 12.04
N GLU A 46 -20.84 5.85 13.20
CA GLU A 46 -21.71 7.02 13.43
C GLU A 46 -20.94 8.34 13.28
N LEU A 47 -19.62 8.34 13.48
CA LEU A 47 -18.78 9.52 13.28
C LEU A 47 -18.74 9.95 11.80
N LEU A 48 -18.96 9.00 10.89
CA LEU A 48 -18.94 9.23 9.44
C LEU A 48 -20.32 9.61 8.89
N ALA A 49 -21.34 9.77 9.75
CA ALA A 49 -22.63 10.29 9.31
C ALA A 49 -22.45 11.69 8.69
N PRO A 50 -23.05 12.00 7.52
CA PRO A 50 -22.81 13.27 6.82
C PRO A 50 -23.05 14.52 7.68
N THR A 51 -24.06 14.48 8.55
CA THR A 51 -24.37 15.58 9.49
C THR A 51 -23.26 15.80 10.53
N LYS A 52 -22.58 14.72 10.97
CA LYS A 52 -21.47 14.79 11.93
C LYS A 52 -20.21 15.32 11.25
N LEU A 53 -19.88 14.82 10.05
CA LEU A 53 -18.72 15.28 9.28
C LEU A 53 -18.79 16.78 8.97
N LYS A 54 -19.97 17.30 8.60
CA LYS A 54 -20.18 18.74 8.36
C LYS A 54 -20.02 19.64 9.59
N GLN A 55 -19.97 19.09 10.80
CA GLN A 55 -19.75 19.85 12.03
C GLN A 55 -18.26 19.92 12.42
N LEU A 56 -17.43 19.10 11.78
CA LEU A 56 -15.99 19.07 12.04
C LEU A 56 -15.33 20.33 11.50
N LYS A 57 -14.23 20.71 12.15
CA LYS A 57 -13.38 21.84 11.76
C LYS A 57 -11.99 21.62 12.32
N GLY A 58 -10.99 22.22 11.69
CA GLY A 58 -9.62 22.21 12.20
C GLY A 58 -8.61 21.85 11.14
N THR A 59 -7.44 21.41 11.58
CA THR A 59 -6.35 21.01 10.71
C THR A 59 -5.72 19.72 11.22
N ILE A 60 -5.47 18.81 10.29
CA ILE A 60 -4.81 17.52 10.52
C ILE A 60 -3.50 17.57 9.75
N THR A 61 -2.36 17.59 10.45
CA THR A 61 -1.05 17.66 9.82
C THR A 61 -0.48 16.26 9.62
N ILE A 62 -0.16 15.92 8.38
CA ILE A 62 0.35 14.60 8.01
C ILE A 62 1.68 14.76 7.26
N ASP A 63 2.65 13.93 7.60
CA ASP A 63 3.95 13.90 6.90
C ASP A 63 4.58 12.51 6.99
N GLY A 64 5.47 12.17 6.07
CA GLY A 64 6.23 10.94 6.11
C GLY A 64 6.56 10.38 4.73
N SER A 65 6.24 9.11 4.52
CA SER A 65 6.63 8.36 3.33
C SER A 65 6.05 8.93 2.03
N SER A 66 6.92 9.13 1.04
CA SER A 66 6.52 9.46 -0.35
C SER A 66 5.73 8.35 -1.04
N SER A 67 5.85 7.09 -0.59
CA SER A 67 5.07 5.97 -1.15
C SER A 67 3.66 5.88 -0.56
N VAL A 68 3.41 6.45 0.62
CA VAL A 68 2.07 6.47 1.26
C VAL A 68 1.33 7.76 0.91
N PHE A 69 2.07 8.85 0.65
CA PHE A 69 1.55 10.14 0.21
C PHE A 69 0.37 10.06 -0.78
N PRO A 70 0.44 9.33 -1.93
CA PRO A 70 -0.69 9.31 -2.87
C PRO A 70 -1.96 8.71 -2.27
N VAL A 71 -1.86 7.68 -1.42
CA VAL A 71 -3.02 7.08 -0.74
C VAL A 71 -3.62 8.07 0.25
N THR A 72 -2.77 8.68 1.10
CA THR A 72 -3.22 9.63 2.11
C THR A 72 -3.78 10.91 1.50
N GLU A 73 -3.22 11.39 0.39
CA GLU A 73 -3.72 12.58 -0.34
C GLU A 73 -5.11 12.32 -0.93
N ALA A 74 -5.35 11.14 -1.53
CA ALA A 74 -6.68 10.76 -2.03
C ALA A 74 -7.72 10.71 -0.89
N VAL A 75 -7.35 10.13 0.26
CA VAL A 75 -8.22 10.12 1.46
C VAL A 75 -8.44 11.54 1.99
N ALA A 76 -7.41 12.38 2.01
CA ALA A 76 -7.48 13.77 2.44
C ALA A 76 -8.44 14.58 1.57
N GLU A 77 -8.35 14.46 0.24
CA GLU A 77 -9.26 15.13 -0.69
C GLU A 77 -10.72 14.77 -0.43
N GLU A 78 -11.03 13.47 -0.37
CA GLU A 78 -12.39 12.98 -0.14
C GLU A 78 -12.93 13.35 1.24
N PHE A 79 -12.08 13.33 2.28
CA PHE A 79 -12.48 13.75 3.62
C PHE A 79 -12.76 15.26 3.69
N GLN A 80 -11.94 16.09 3.01
CA GLN A 80 -12.19 17.53 2.91
C GLN A 80 -13.51 17.80 2.19
N ASN A 81 -13.81 17.07 1.12
CA ASN A 81 -15.09 17.14 0.42
C ASN A 81 -16.26 16.77 1.36
N ALA A 82 -16.14 15.67 2.10
CA ALA A 82 -17.16 15.19 3.03
C ALA A 82 -17.42 16.16 4.21
N THR A 83 -16.41 16.91 4.64
CA THR A 83 -16.51 17.93 5.69
C THR A 83 -16.90 19.32 5.16
N GLY A 84 -17.12 19.46 3.86
CA GLY A 84 -17.43 20.75 3.22
C GLY A 84 -16.27 21.75 3.26
N GLY A 85 -15.02 21.25 3.35
CA GLY A 85 -13.79 22.05 3.39
C GLY A 85 -13.49 22.70 4.73
N ALA A 86 -14.26 22.39 5.79
CA ALA A 86 -14.06 22.96 7.12
C ALA A 86 -12.88 22.33 7.88
N VAL A 87 -12.51 21.11 7.54
CA VAL A 87 -11.26 20.47 7.98
C VAL A 87 -10.24 20.60 6.86
N ARG A 88 -9.01 20.98 7.19
CA ARG A 88 -7.87 20.98 6.26
C ARG A 88 -6.93 19.84 6.60
N VAL A 89 -6.43 19.14 5.59
CA VAL A 89 -5.55 17.99 5.76
C VAL A 89 -4.30 18.16 4.89
N PRO A 90 -3.36 19.07 5.25
CA PRO A 90 -2.10 19.15 4.54
C PRO A 90 -1.29 17.86 4.72
N VAL A 91 -0.96 17.21 3.60
CA VAL A 91 -0.09 16.04 3.55
C VAL A 91 1.27 16.43 2.95
N ALA A 92 2.35 16.06 3.61
CA ALA A 92 3.73 16.25 3.16
C ALA A 92 4.46 14.90 3.08
N HIS A 93 5.65 14.88 2.45
CA HIS A 93 6.40 13.64 2.21
C HIS A 93 7.91 13.78 2.49
N ALA A 94 8.27 14.03 3.75
CA ALA A 94 9.66 14.14 4.22
C ALA A 94 10.47 12.81 4.21
N GLY A 95 9.85 11.70 3.79
CA GLY A 95 10.34 10.32 3.93
C GLY A 95 10.02 9.75 5.32
N THR A 96 9.85 8.43 5.44
CA THR A 96 9.44 7.75 6.68
C THR A 96 10.26 8.19 7.91
N GLY A 97 11.59 8.18 7.82
CA GLY A 97 12.44 8.61 8.94
C GLY A 97 12.39 10.13 9.23
N GLY A 98 12.11 10.95 8.20
CA GLY A 98 11.84 12.38 8.37
C GLY A 98 10.52 12.64 9.08
N GLY A 99 9.47 11.91 8.68
CA GLY A 99 8.15 11.89 9.32
C GLY A 99 8.25 11.50 10.79
N PHE A 100 8.88 10.38 11.13
CA PHE A 100 9.02 9.95 12.52
C PHE A 100 9.79 10.93 13.39
N LYS A 101 10.78 11.65 12.85
CA LYS A 101 11.46 12.73 13.59
C LYS A 101 10.51 13.87 13.95
N LYS A 102 9.61 14.26 13.05
CA LYS A 102 8.58 15.29 13.29
C LYS A 102 7.50 14.77 14.25
N PHE A 103 7.09 13.52 14.05
CA PHE A 103 6.10 12.82 14.88
C PHE A 103 6.56 12.69 16.34
N ALA A 104 7.80 12.27 16.57
CA ALA A 104 8.39 12.19 17.91
C ALA A 104 8.53 13.55 18.59
N ARG A 105 8.50 14.67 17.84
CA ARG A 105 8.45 16.03 18.40
C ARG A 105 7.01 16.55 18.59
N GLY A 106 5.99 15.75 18.25
CA GLY A 106 4.58 16.15 18.30
C GLY A 106 4.20 17.22 17.28
N GLU A 107 4.95 17.35 16.18
CA GLU A 107 4.70 18.38 15.14
C GLU A 107 3.61 17.97 14.13
N ILE A 108 3.36 16.66 14.00
CA ILE A 108 2.39 16.07 13.07
C ILE A 108 1.47 15.12 13.81
N ASP A 109 0.23 15.03 13.33
CA ASP A 109 -0.82 14.19 13.91
C ASP A 109 -0.70 12.73 13.48
N ILE A 110 -0.30 12.54 12.21
CA ILE A 110 -0.17 11.24 11.58
C ILE A 110 1.18 11.18 10.87
N CYS A 111 1.91 10.09 11.08
CA CYS A 111 3.11 9.79 10.32
C CYS A 111 2.81 8.69 9.29
N ASP A 112 3.03 9.02 8.02
CA ASP A 112 2.97 8.09 6.91
C ASP A 112 4.27 7.28 6.84
N ALA A 113 4.19 5.95 6.72
CA ALA A 113 5.36 5.10 6.81
C ALA A 113 5.29 3.91 5.86
N CYS A 114 6.38 3.66 5.14
CA CYS A 114 6.51 2.53 4.22
C CYS A 114 7.36 1.38 4.79
N ARG A 115 7.58 1.40 6.09
CA ARG A 115 8.18 0.33 6.88
C ARG A 115 7.68 0.45 8.31
N PRO A 116 7.78 -0.61 9.11
CA PRO A 116 7.58 -0.50 10.55
C PRO A 116 8.48 0.59 11.18
N ILE A 117 7.99 1.21 12.24
CA ILE A 117 8.73 2.15 13.08
C ILE A 117 9.97 1.46 13.65
N SER A 118 11.17 2.02 13.46
CA SER A 118 12.40 1.35 13.93
C SER A 118 12.55 1.44 15.46
N GLU A 119 13.37 0.59 16.07
CA GLU A 119 13.65 0.62 17.52
C GLU A 119 14.11 2.00 18.02
N SER A 120 14.92 2.70 17.21
CA SER A 120 15.38 4.06 17.50
C SER A 120 14.26 5.09 17.49
N GLU A 121 13.27 4.93 16.60
CA GLU A 121 12.09 5.80 16.49
C GLU A 121 11.06 5.49 17.58
N ILE A 122 10.90 4.21 17.96
CA ILE A 122 10.12 3.79 19.13
C ILE A 122 10.70 4.45 20.39
N THR A 123 12.02 4.37 20.56
CA THR A 123 12.74 5.01 21.68
C THR A 123 12.53 6.52 21.67
N ALA A 124 12.67 7.17 20.53
CA ALA A 124 12.45 8.61 20.41
C ALA A 124 11.02 9.02 20.76
N CYS A 125 10.00 8.27 20.32
CA CYS A 125 8.61 8.53 20.68
C CYS A 125 8.36 8.35 22.18
N ARG A 126 8.86 7.25 22.76
CA ARG A 126 8.75 6.98 24.20
C ARG A 126 9.40 8.09 25.03
N ASP A 127 10.62 8.48 24.69
CA ASP A 127 11.39 9.49 25.42
C ASP A 127 10.73 10.89 25.31
N ALA A 128 9.99 11.15 24.24
CA ALA A 128 9.19 12.36 24.05
C ALA A 128 7.74 12.26 24.58
N GLY A 129 7.33 11.12 25.15
CA GLY A 129 5.97 10.88 25.63
C GLY A 129 4.91 10.82 24.52
N ILE A 130 5.31 10.44 23.30
CA ILE A 130 4.42 10.25 22.15
C ILE A 130 3.94 8.80 22.13
N GLU A 131 2.67 8.60 22.49
CA GLU A 131 1.95 7.36 22.25
C GLU A 131 1.28 7.39 20.88
N TYR A 132 1.26 6.25 20.22
CA TYR A 132 0.73 6.14 18.86
C TYR A 132 0.02 4.81 18.64
N THR A 133 -0.90 4.79 17.67
CA THR A 133 -1.46 3.56 17.11
C THR A 133 -0.89 3.34 15.71
N GLU A 134 -0.22 2.21 15.52
CA GLU A 134 0.26 1.72 14.22
C GLU A 134 -0.88 1.01 13.48
N ILE A 135 -1.13 1.40 12.23
CA ILE A 135 -2.21 0.85 11.40
C ILE A 135 -1.68 0.59 9.99
N PRO A 136 -1.67 -0.67 9.51
CA PRO A 136 -1.38 -0.95 8.11
C PRO A 136 -2.57 -0.52 7.23
N VAL A 137 -2.28 0.05 6.05
CA VAL A 137 -3.30 0.64 5.16
C VAL A 137 -3.38 0.02 3.77
N CYS A 138 -2.28 -0.48 3.23
CA CYS A 138 -2.24 -1.19 1.94
C CYS A 138 -0.92 -1.92 1.75
N PHE A 139 -0.80 -2.66 0.65
CA PHE A 139 0.47 -3.14 0.12
C PHE A 139 0.91 -2.29 -1.07
N ASP A 140 2.21 -2.02 -1.11
CA ASP A 140 2.94 -1.52 -2.27
C ASP A 140 3.81 -2.66 -2.80
N ALA A 141 3.88 -2.84 -4.12
CA ALA A 141 4.83 -3.76 -4.73
C ALA A 141 5.32 -3.29 -6.11
N LEU A 142 6.58 -3.61 -6.39
CA LEU A 142 7.26 -3.29 -7.64
C LEU A 142 7.61 -4.56 -8.40
N THR A 143 7.39 -4.54 -9.71
CA THR A 143 7.78 -5.63 -10.60
C THR A 143 9.01 -5.26 -11.38
N VAL A 144 10.05 -6.09 -11.29
CA VAL A 144 11.18 -6.04 -12.22
C VAL A 144 10.73 -6.68 -13.53
N ALA A 145 10.69 -5.88 -14.59
CA ALA A 145 10.16 -6.26 -15.88
C ALA A 145 11.24 -6.18 -16.98
N VAL A 146 11.14 -7.10 -17.91
CA VAL A 146 11.98 -7.20 -19.11
C VAL A 146 11.09 -7.44 -20.34
N HIS A 147 11.69 -7.31 -21.52
CA HIS A 147 11.02 -7.70 -22.76
C HIS A 147 10.65 -9.20 -22.75
N PRO A 148 9.49 -9.63 -23.32
CA PRO A 148 9.06 -11.04 -23.30
C PRO A 148 10.04 -12.04 -23.90
N SER A 149 10.91 -11.61 -24.82
CA SER A 149 11.95 -12.46 -25.41
C SER A 149 13.21 -12.61 -24.55
N ASN A 150 13.29 -11.99 -23.38
CA ASN A 150 14.43 -12.13 -22.48
C ASN A 150 14.43 -13.55 -21.87
N THR A 151 15.59 -14.21 -21.89
CA THR A 151 15.76 -15.61 -21.48
C THR A 151 15.87 -15.80 -19.97
N LEU A 152 16.16 -14.75 -19.21
CA LEU A 152 16.26 -14.80 -17.75
C LEU A 152 14.88 -15.00 -17.14
N ASN A 153 14.79 -15.83 -16.11
CA ASN A 153 13.55 -16.07 -15.36
C ASN A 153 13.57 -15.47 -13.96
N SER A 154 14.76 -15.26 -13.40
CA SER A 154 14.97 -14.67 -12.10
C SER A 154 16.17 -13.74 -12.11
N ILE A 155 16.26 -12.92 -11.07
CA ILE A 155 17.40 -12.06 -10.78
C ILE A 155 17.52 -11.90 -9.26
N THR A 156 18.74 -11.87 -8.75
CA THR A 156 18.96 -11.67 -7.32
C THR A 156 18.98 -10.18 -6.95
N VAL A 157 18.74 -9.87 -5.68
CA VAL A 157 18.84 -8.48 -5.19
C VAL A 157 20.26 -7.95 -5.30
N GLU A 158 21.29 -8.76 -5.06
CA GLU A 158 22.68 -8.35 -5.30
C GLU A 158 22.96 -8.01 -6.77
N GLN A 159 22.40 -8.78 -7.70
CA GLN A 159 22.53 -8.49 -9.14
C GLN A 159 21.80 -7.21 -9.53
N LEU A 160 20.60 -6.98 -9.00
CA LEU A 160 19.87 -5.72 -9.18
C LEU A 160 20.65 -4.54 -8.59
N ASN A 161 21.25 -4.69 -7.39
CA ASN A 161 22.12 -3.68 -6.80
C ASN A 161 23.28 -3.37 -7.74
N LYS A 162 24.02 -4.38 -8.22
CA LYS A 162 25.11 -4.21 -9.18
C LYS A 162 24.66 -3.51 -10.45
N ILE A 163 23.41 -3.67 -10.90
CA ILE A 163 22.90 -2.99 -12.10
C ILE A 163 22.60 -1.51 -11.83
N TRP A 164 21.92 -1.23 -10.73
CA TRP A 164 21.27 0.07 -10.45
C TRP A 164 22.08 1.01 -9.56
N SER A 165 23.13 0.53 -8.89
CA SER A 165 23.97 1.34 -8.01
C SER A 165 24.73 2.43 -8.78
N PRO A 166 24.97 3.61 -8.16
CA PRO A 166 25.70 4.71 -8.79
C PRO A 166 27.08 4.31 -9.34
N GLU A 167 27.77 3.39 -8.68
CA GLU A 167 29.10 2.91 -9.03
C GLU A 167 29.16 2.22 -10.39
N SER A 168 28.01 1.77 -10.90
CA SER A 168 27.85 1.03 -12.15
C SER A 168 27.61 1.91 -13.37
N GLN A 169 27.37 3.21 -13.17
CA GLN A 169 27.21 4.20 -14.24
C GLN A 169 28.39 4.15 -15.22
N GLY A 170 28.10 3.99 -16.51
CA GLY A 170 29.11 3.86 -17.57
C GLY A 170 30.00 2.62 -17.50
N LYS A 171 29.79 1.69 -16.54
CA LYS A 171 30.61 0.48 -16.36
C LYS A 171 29.83 -0.81 -16.64
N VAL A 172 28.63 -0.92 -16.09
CA VAL A 172 27.73 -2.07 -16.34
C VAL A 172 26.78 -1.63 -17.46
N MET A 173 27.10 -2.04 -18.70
CA MET A 173 26.41 -1.59 -19.91
C MET A 173 25.82 -2.74 -20.72
N LYS A 174 26.15 -3.99 -20.37
CA LYS A 174 25.61 -5.22 -20.93
C LYS A 174 25.16 -6.16 -19.83
N TRP A 175 24.22 -7.05 -20.16
CA TRP A 175 23.81 -8.12 -19.24
C TRP A 175 25.00 -8.99 -18.81
N SER A 176 25.91 -9.30 -19.73
CA SER A 176 27.14 -10.04 -19.44
C SER A 176 28.12 -9.36 -18.47
N ASP A 177 28.00 -8.05 -18.24
CA ASP A 177 28.85 -7.32 -17.27
C ASP A 177 28.40 -7.60 -15.83
N VAL A 178 27.14 -8.01 -15.65
CA VAL A 178 26.56 -8.43 -14.37
C VAL A 178 26.99 -9.85 -14.05
N ASP A 179 26.75 -10.77 -14.99
CA ASP A 179 27.10 -12.19 -14.92
C ASP A 179 27.57 -12.64 -16.31
N SER A 180 28.78 -13.18 -16.40
CA SER A 180 29.42 -13.55 -17.67
C SER A 180 28.71 -14.69 -18.41
N SER A 181 27.82 -15.43 -17.75
CA SER A 181 26.96 -16.44 -18.37
C SER A 181 25.76 -15.84 -19.11
N TRP A 182 25.43 -14.58 -18.87
CA TRP A 182 24.30 -13.91 -19.49
C TRP A 182 24.63 -13.39 -20.90
N PRO A 183 23.61 -13.11 -21.74
CA PRO A 183 23.84 -12.61 -23.10
C PRO A 183 24.67 -11.32 -23.15
N ALA A 184 25.56 -11.20 -24.13
CA ALA A 184 26.33 -9.97 -24.37
C ALA A 184 25.51 -8.89 -25.10
N VAL A 185 24.29 -8.65 -24.64
CA VAL A 185 23.34 -7.66 -25.17
C VAL A 185 23.42 -6.38 -24.34
N ASN A 186 23.31 -5.22 -24.99
CA ASN A 186 23.28 -3.93 -24.30
C ASN A 186 22.12 -3.88 -23.30
N LEU A 187 22.42 -3.50 -22.08
CA LEU A 187 21.45 -3.32 -21.00
C LEU A 187 20.87 -1.92 -21.11
N LYS A 188 19.57 -1.82 -21.39
CA LYS A 188 18.84 -0.54 -21.39
C LYS A 188 17.94 -0.47 -20.17
N LEU A 189 18.16 0.55 -19.35
CA LEU A 189 17.47 0.69 -18.08
C LEU A 189 16.30 1.67 -18.19
N PHE A 190 15.17 1.29 -17.61
CA PHE A 190 13.95 2.09 -17.52
C PHE A 190 13.46 2.10 -16.07
N GLY A 191 13.19 3.27 -15.50
CA GLY A 191 12.78 3.37 -14.11
C GLY A 191 12.05 4.67 -13.82
N ALA A 192 11.38 4.72 -12.68
CA ALA A 192 10.70 5.92 -12.22
C ALA A 192 11.69 7.09 -12.06
N GLY A 193 11.24 8.32 -12.30
CA GLY A 193 12.05 9.51 -12.10
C GLY A 193 12.23 9.87 -10.62
N SER A 194 13.10 10.84 -10.35
CA SER A 194 13.58 11.14 -8.99
C SER A 194 12.53 11.73 -8.05
N ASP A 195 11.39 12.17 -8.60
CA ASP A 195 10.28 12.73 -7.82
C ASP A 195 9.24 11.66 -7.46
N SER A 196 9.39 10.43 -7.96
CA SER A 196 8.49 9.30 -7.72
C SER A 196 8.78 8.55 -6.40
N GLY A 197 7.72 8.23 -5.65
CA GLY A 197 7.79 7.30 -4.53
C GLY A 197 8.23 5.88 -4.92
N THR A 198 8.04 5.48 -6.18
CA THR A 198 8.55 4.21 -6.72
C THR A 198 10.07 4.23 -6.85
N PHE A 199 10.66 5.36 -7.24
CA PHE A 199 12.11 5.54 -7.28
C PHE A 199 12.72 5.48 -5.87
N ASP A 200 12.10 6.18 -4.92
CA ASP A 200 12.49 6.14 -3.50
C ASP A 200 12.48 4.71 -2.97
N TYR A 201 11.39 3.97 -3.20
CA TYR A 201 11.26 2.59 -2.76
C TYR A 201 12.30 1.68 -3.43
N PHE A 202 12.35 1.66 -4.76
CA PHE A 202 13.23 0.75 -5.48
C PHE A 202 14.70 0.93 -5.05
N THR A 203 15.16 2.18 -4.95
CA THR A 203 16.54 2.47 -4.54
C THR A 203 16.81 2.12 -3.07
N GLU A 204 15.85 2.34 -2.17
CA GLU A 204 15.95 1.87 -0.79
C GLU A 204 16.06 0.33 -0.72
N ALA A 205 15.16 -0.37 -1.41
CA ALA A 205 15.05 -1.83 -1.35
C ALA A 205 16.22 -2.57 -2.03
N ILE A 206 16.69 -2.04 -3.17
CA ILE A 206 17.70 -2.69 -4.01
C ILE A 206 19.09 -2.12 -3.75
N VAL A 207 19.23 -0.79 -3.69
CA VAL A 207 20.53 -0.12 -3.52
C VAL A 207 20.88 0.04 -2.03
N GLY A 208 19.91 -0.11 -1.13
CA GLY A 208 20.09 0.06 0.31
C GLY A 208 20.00 1.51 0.77
N LYS A 209 19.69 2.45 -0.13
CA LYS A 209 19.57 3.88 0.17
C LYS A 209 18.58 4.54 -0.78
N ALA A 210 17.53 5.13 -0.23
CA ALA A 210 16.57 5.92 -1.00
C ALA A 210 17.27 7.04 -1.79
N LYS A 211 16.76 7.30 -2.99
CA LYS A 211 17.29 8.28 -3.96
C LYS A 211 18.70 8.01 -4.47
N SER A 212 19.20 6.79 -4.27
CA SER A 212 20.54 6.39 -4.69
C SER A 212 20.47 5.45 -5.91
N SER A 213 20.73 5.98 -7.10
CA SER A 213 20.86 5.19 -8.32
C SER A 213 21.85 5.84 -9.28
N ARG A 214 22.35 5.06 -10.24
CA ARG A 214 23.01 5.59 -11.44
C ARG A 214 22.06 6.52 -12.21
N GLY A 215 22.61 7.50 -12.93
CA GLY A 215 21.84 8.50 -13.68
C GLY A 215 21.65 8.20 -15.17
N ASP A 216 22.32 7.19 -15.70
CA ASP A 216 22.31 6.82 -17.12
C ASP A 216 21.24 5.75 -17.45
N TYR A 217 19.99 6.05 -17.10
CA TYR A 217 18.80 5.27 -17.44
C TYR A 217 17.69 6.16 -18.02
N SER A 218 16.68 5.56 -18.63
CA SER A 218 15.49 6.27 -19.12
C SER A 218 14.53 6.46 -17.95
N ALA A 219 14.55 7.66 -17.36
CA ALA A 219 13.66 8.06 -16.27
C ALA A 219 12.32 8.57 -16.81
N SER A 220 11.22 8.26 -16.12
CA SER A 220 9.89 8.81 -16.41
C SER A 220 9.05 8.86 -15.14
N GLU A 221 8.23 9.90 -14.99
CA GLU A 221 7.18 9.97 -13.96
C GLU A 221 5.87 9.30 -14.43
N ASP A 222 5.77 8.96 -15.72
CA ASP A 222 4.67 8.18 -16.29
C ASP A 222 5.09 6.71 -16.46
N ASP A 223 4.45 5.83 -15.71
CA ASP A 223 4.68 4.38 -15.75
C ASP A 223 4.34 3.76 -17.11
N ASN A 224 3.38 4.30 -17.88
CA ASN A 224 3.07 3.77 -19.21
C ASN A 224 4.21 4.01 -20.21
N THR A 225 4.94 5.11 -20.03
CA THR A 225 6.17 5.39 -20.78
C THR A 225 7.24 4.35 -20.45
N LEU A 226 7.39 3.95 -19.18
CA LEU A 226 8.31 2.88 -18.76
C LEU A 226 7.91 1.53 -19.35
N VAL A 227 6.63 1.15 -19.24
CA VAL A 227 6.07 -0.07 -19.85
C VAL A 227 6.37 -0.12 -21.35
N THR A 228 6.15 0.99 -22.06
CA THR A 228 6.39 1.08 -23.50
C THR A 228 7.87 0.96 -23.84
N GLY A 229 8.74 1.58 -23.05
CA GLY A 229 10.20 1.46 -23.20
C GLY A 229 10.69 0.02 -23.02
N ILE A 230 10.23 -0.66 -21.96
CA ILE A 230 10.62 -2.05 -21.67
C ILE A 230 10.09 -3.00 -22.75
N ALA A 231 8.83 -2.84 -23.16
CA ALA A 231 8.23 -3.67 -24.21
C ALA A 231 8.83 -3.43 -25.60
N GLY A 232 9.49 -2.28 -25.82
CA GLY A 232 10.07 -1.90 -27.11
C GLY A 232 11.49 -2.40 -27.35
N ASP A 233 12.21 -2.85 -26.32
CA ASP A 233 13.63 -3.18 -26.45
C ASP A 233 13.99 -4.53 -25.81
N LYS A 234 14.55 -5.43 -26.62
CA LYS A 234 14.92 -6.80 -26.19
C LYS A 234 16.01 -6.84 -25.12
N GLY A 235 16.81 -5.78 -24.99
CA GLY A 235 17.83 -5.62 -23.95
C GLY A 235 17.34 -4.87 -22.72
N ALA A 236 16.05 -4.51 -22.65
CA ALA A 236 15.51 -3.73 -21.56
C ALA A 236 15.43 -4.49 -20.24
N LEU A 237 15.74 -3.76 -19.16
CA LEU A 237 15.37 -4.06 -17.78
C LEU A 237 14.75 -2.79 -17.20
N GLY A 238 13.63 -2.94 -16.51
CA GLY A 238 13.08 -1.84 -15.73
C GLY A 238 12.31 -2.33 -14.52
N TYR A 239 11.83 -1.39 -13.73
CA TYR A 239 10.91 -1.64 -12.64
C TYR A 239 9.70 -0.72 -12.76
N VAL A 240 8.52 -1.27 -12.46
CA VAL A 240 7.23 -0.57 -12.51
C VAL A 240 6.35 -1.02 -11.34
N PRO A 241 5.36 -0.22 -10.91
CA PRO A 241 4.39 -0.68 -9.93
C PRO A 241 3.65 -1.93 -10.40
N PHE A 242 3.30 -2.82 -9.48
CA PHE A 242 2.70 -4.12 -9.76
C PHE A 242 1.41 -4.03 -10.60
N ALA A 243 0.59 -2.99 -10.40
CA ALA A 243 -0.63 -2.76 -11.17
C ALA A 243 -0.33 -2.59 -12.67
N TYR A 244 0.66 -1.76 -13.02
CA TYR A 244 1.05 -1.53 -14.42
C TYR A 244 1.62 -2.78 -15.09
N PHE A 245 2.37 -3.60 -14.36
CA PHE A 245 2.78 -4.91 -14.87
C PHE A 245 1.57 -5.82 -15.12
N THR A 246 0.64 -5.89 -14.16
CA THR A 246 -0.53 -6.77 -14.25
C THR A 246 -1.44 -6.40 -15.42
N GLU A 247 -1.63 -5.11 -15.69
CA GLU A 247 -2.37 -4.61 -16.86
C GLU A 247 -1.63 -4.87 -18.20
N ASN A 248 -0.32 -5.14 -18.17
CA ASN A 248 0.54 -5.30 -19.36
C ASN A 248 1.26 -6.66 -19.45
N ARG A 249 0.74 -7.72 -18.81
CA ARG A 249 1.35 -9.08 -18.81
C ARG A 249 1.58 -9.68 -20.20
N SER A 250 0.85 -9.24 -21.22
CA SER A 250 1.05 -9.68 -22.61
C SER A 250 2.24 -9.02 -23.30
N ARG A 251 2.71 -7.88 -22.77
CA ARG A 251 3.77 -7.04 -23.35
C ARG A 251 5.07 -7.09 -22.54
N LEU A 252 5.00 -7.54 -21.29
CA LEU A 252 6.12 -7.57 -20.35
C LEU A 252 6.29 -8.98 -19.79
N LYS A 253 7.53 -9.33 -19.49
CA LYS A 253 7.87 -10.50 -18.66
C LYS A 253 8.43 -10.01 -17.33
N ALA A 254 7.94 -10.54 -16.22
CA ALA A 254 8.54 -10.31 -14.92
C ALA A 254 9.76 -11.24 -14.71
N LEU A 255 10.77 -10.74 -14.02
CA LEU A 255 11.79 -11.58 -13.41
C LEU A 255 11.36 -11.90 -11.97
N ALA A 256 11.42 -13.17 -11.59
CA ALA A 256 11.30 -13.56 -10.19
C ALA A 256 12.46 -12.96 -9.39
N ILE A 257 12.18 -12.51 -8.17
CA ILE A 257 13.17 -11.89 -7.29
C ILE A 257 13.69 -12.93 -6.31
N ASP A 258 14.99 -13.10 -6.30
CA ASP A 258 15.68 -13.95 -5.33
C ASP A 258 16.34 -13.06 -4.29
N TRP A 259 15.80 -13.06 -3.07
CA TRP A 259 16.37 -12.28 -1.97
C TRP A 259 17.17 -13.20 -1.06
N GLU A 260 18.47 -12.97 -1.01
CA GLU A 260 19.45 -13.82 -0.33
C GLU A 260 19.26 -13.86 1.21
N LYS A 261 18.25 -13.16 1.75
CA LYS A 261 17.99 -13.03 3.18
C LYS A 261 16.77 -13.80 3.69
N ASP A 262 15.91 -14.35 2.82
CA ASP A 262 14.68 -15.03 3.26
C ASP A 262 14.60 -16.53 2.91
N ASP A 263 15.64 -17.10 2.28
CA ASP A 263 15.75 -18.51 1.90
C ASP A 263 14.56 -19.04 1.07
N LEU A 264 13.76 -18.16 0.44
CA LEU A 264 12.61 -18.55 -0.39
C LEU A 264 13.00 -18.92 -1.83
N GLY A 265 14.22 -18.57 -2.23
CA GLY A 265 14.66 -18.61 -3.63
C GLY A 265 13.89 -17.59 -4.48
N PRO A 266 13.91 -17.75 -5.82
CA PRO A 266 13.22 -16.83 -6.71
C PRO A 266 11.69 -16.83 -6.54
N VAL A 267 11.12 -15.67 -6.23
CA VAL A 267 9.67 -15.47 -6.05
C VAL A 267 9.10 -14.58 -7.15
N GLU A 268 8.02 -15.02 -7.80
CA GLU A 268 7.33 -14.22 -8.82
C GLU A 268 6.44 -13.12 -8.21
N PRO A 269 6.26 -11.97 -8.90
CA PRO A 269 5.28 -10.96 -8.52
C PRO A 269 3.87 -11.46 -8.81
N THR A 270 3.24 -12.07 -7.81
CA THR A 270 1.85 -12.48 -7.84
C THR A 270 1.12 -11.87 -6.64
N LEU A 271 -0.18 -11.63 -6.78
CA LEU A 271 -0.99 -11.13 -5.66
C LEU A 271 -0.88 -12.05 -4.43
N ALA A 272 -0.87 -13.36 -4.64
CA ALA A 272 -0.67 -14.34 -3.56
C ALA A 272 0.68 -14.13 -2.85
N ASN A 273 1.79 -14.05 -3.60
CA ASN A 273 3.11 -13.87 -2.99
C ASN A 273 3.27 -12.52 -2.28
N VAL A 274 2.62 -11.46 -2.76
CA VAL A 274 2.58 -10.17 -2.07
C VAL A 274 1.81 -10.29 -0.74
N LEU A 275 0.58 -10.78 -0.78
CA LEU A 275 -0.29 -10.88 0.41
C LEU A 275 0.23 -11.86 1.46
N GLU A 276 0.98 -12.88 1.02
CA GLU A 276 1.64 -13.86 1.90
C GLU A 276 3.03 -13.41 2.37
N ALA A 277 3.46 -12.17 2.10
CA ALA A 277 4.75 -11.59 2.49
C ALA A 277 5.97 -12.41 2.00
N LYS A 278 5.86 -12.99 0.79
CA LYS A 278 6.91 -13.80 0.14
C LYS A 278 7.70 -13.06 -0.93
N TYR A 279 7.12 -12.02 -1.54
CA TYR A 279 7.75 -11.30 -2.65
C TYR A 279 8.66 -10.17 -2.14
N ASN A 280 9.79 -10.52 -1.54
CA ASN A 280 10.69 -9.57 -0.89
C ASN A 280 11.88 -9.18 -1.79
N PRO A 281 12.51 -8.00 -1.57
CA PRO A 281 12.06 -6.88 -0.76
C PRO A 281 11.11 -5.93 -1.53
N LEU A 282 10.62 -6.36 -2.69
CA LEU A 282 9.82 -5.54 -3.62
C LEU A 282 8.30 -5.63 -3.41
N ALA A 283 7.87 -6.16 -2.26
CA ALA A 283 6.55 -5.91 -1.69
C ALA A 283 6.70 -5.49 -0.23
N ARG A 284 5.86 -4.54 0.21
CA ARG A 284 5.85 -4.09 1.60
C ARG A 284 4.48 -3.59 2.03
N PRO A 285 4.11 -3.81 3.30
CA PRO A 285 2.98 -3.10 3.88
C PRO A 285 3.32 -1.61 4.03
N LEU A 286 2.29 -0.79 3.84
CA LEU A 286 2.29 0.63 4.13
C LEU A 286 1.46 0.90 5.38
N PHE A 287 1.82 1.95 6.12
CA PHE A 287 1.30 2.24 7.43
C PHE A 287 0.98 3.72 7.59
N ILE A 288 0.00 3.99 8.46
CA ILE A 288 -0.14 5.26 9.16
C ILE A 288 0.11 5.04 10.65
N TYR A 289 0.77 6.00 11.29
CA TYR A 289 0.98 6.05 12.73
C TYR A 289 0.24 7.25 13.28
N VAL A 290 -0.81 6.99 14.06
CA VAL A 290 -1.68 8.04 14.58
C VAL A 290 -1.25 8.40 15.99
N ASN A 291 -0.94 9.67 16.24
CA ASN A 291 -0.64 10.17 17.58
C ASN A 291 -1.91 10.07 18.46
N GLN A 292 -1.83 9.37 19.59
CA GLN A 292 -3.02 9.09 20.42
C GLN A 292 -3.65 10.35 21.00
N LYS A 293 -2.83 11.31 21.44
CA LYS A 293 -3.32 12.61 21.90
C LYS A 293 -4.03 13.36 20.78
N SER A 294 -3.53 13.25 19.55
CA SER A 294 -4.18 13.87 18.38
C SER A 294 -5.50 13.19 18.05
N ALA A 295 -5.60 11.87 18.22
CA ALA A 295 -6.82 11.09 18.03
C ALA A 295 -7.95 11.43 19.03
N GLU A 296 -7.68 12.18 20.10
CA GLU A 296 -8.73 12.74 20.97
C GLU A 296 -9.52 13.85 20.28
N ARG A 297 -8.95 14.49 19.25
CA ARG A 297 -9.63 15.53 18.46
C ARG A 297 -10.66 14.88 17.52
N PRO A 298 -11.92 15.36 17.49
CA PRO A 298 -12.98 14.74 16.67
C PRO A 298 -12.64 14.66 15.18
N GLU A 299 -11.95 15.65 14.63
CA GLU A 299 -11.56 15.69 13.23
C GLU A 299 -10.49 14.65 12.89
N VAL A 300 -9.49 14.44 13.75
CA VAL A 300 -8.44 13.43 13.56
C VAL A 300 -9.04 12.03 13.69
N ARG A 301 -9.86 11.80 14.72
CA ARG A 301 -10.55 10.51 14.90
C ARG A 301 -11.42 10.16 13.71
N SER A 302 -12.21 11.12 13.23
CA SER A 302 -13.10 10.90 12.08
C SER A 302 -12.32 10.70 10.79
N PHE A 303 -11.18 11.38 10.61
CA PHE A 303 -10.30 11.16 9.46
C PHE A 303 -9.75 9.75 9.42
N VAL A 304 -9.24 9.22 10.54
CA VAL A 304 -8.70 7.84 10.60
C VAL A 304 -9.79 6.80 10.37
N GLU A 305 -10.98 6.98 10.95
CA GLU A 305 -12.10 6.07 10.67
C GLU A 305 -12.56 6.17 9.20
N PHE A 306 -12.56 7.38 8.62
CA PHE A 306 -12.87 7.59 7.20
C PHE A 306 -11.82 6.94 6.30
N TYR A 307 -10.54 7.06 6.63
CA TYR A 307 -9.43 6.42 5.92
C TYR A 307 -9.70 4.92 5.82
N LEU A 308 -9.91 4.24 6.94
CA LEU A 308 -10.08 2.79 6.96
C LEU A 308 -11.40 2.33 6.34
N ALA A 309 -12.46 3.14 6.41
CA ALA A 309 -13.75 2.83 5.80
C ALA A 309 -13.73 2.93 4.26
N ASN A 310 -12.89 3.81 3.70
CA ASN A 310 -12.79 4.05 2.25
C ASN A 310 -11.49 3.50 1.63
N ALA A 311 -10.63 2.86 2.43
CA ALA A 311 -9.29 2.44 2.00
C ALA A 311 -9.33 1.53 0.77
N VAL A 312 -10.26 0.57 0.68
CA VAL A 312 -10.32 -0.36 -0.46
C VAL A 312 -10.42 0.38 -1.79
N GLU A 313 -11.39 1.28 -1.92
CA GLU A 313 -11.66 2.03 -3.16
C GLU A 313 -10.52 3.00 -3.49
N LEU A 314 -10.08 3.79 -2.51
CA LEU A 314 -9.06 4.82 -2.73
C LEU A 314 -7.66 4.25 -2.97
N VAL A 315 -7.33 3.12 -2.34
CA VAL A 315 -6.07 2.41 -2.60
C VAL A 315 -6.03 1.85 -4.03
N GLU A 316 -7.14 1.27 -4.50
CA GLU A 316 -7.24 0.77 -5.87
C GLU A 316 -7.19 1.90 -6.91
N GLU A 317 -7.82 3.04 -6.61
CA GLU A 317 -7.80 4.23 -7.47
C GLU A 317 -6.37 4.71 -7.73
N VAL A 318 -5.54 4.76 -6.68
CA VAL A 318 -4.12 5.15 -6.80
C VAL A 318 -3.20 4.00 -7.25
N LYS A 319 -3.78 2.86 -7.68
CA LYS A 319 -3.07 1.69 -8.24
C LYS A 319 -2.21 0.90 -7.24
N TYR A 320 -2.54 0.99 -5.95
CA TYR A 320 -1.95 0.18 -4.90
C TYR A 320 -2.83 -1.03 -4.58
N MET A 321 -2.36 -1.94 -3.72
CA MET A 321 -3.09 -3.16 -3.39
C MET A 321 -3.77 -3.02 -2.02
N PRO A 322 -5.11 -3.04 -1.94
CA PRO A 322 -5.80 -2.93 -0.67
C PRO A 322 -5.53 -4.15 0.21
N LEU A 323 -5.62 -3.95 1.51
CA LEU A 323 -5.62 -5.05 2.46
C LEU A 323 -6.95 -5.81 2.37
N PRO A 324 -6.99 -7.08 2.81
CA PRO A 324 -8.24 -7.79 3.00
C PRO A 324 -9.18 -7.02 3.96
N PRO A 325 -10.51 -7.01 3.74
CA PRO A 325 -11.45 -6.27 4.59
C PRO A 325 -11.33 -6.56 6.10
N ALA A 326 -10.96 -7.79 6.47
CA ALA A 326 -10.73 -8.19 7.85
C ALA A 326 -9.56 -7.42 8.50
N ALA A 327 -8.51 -7.10 7.75
CA ALA A 327 -7.39 -6.31 8.24
C ALA A 327 -7.80 -4.87 8.54
N TYR A 328 -8.63 -4.25 7.70
CA TYR A 328 -9.18 -2.91 7.97
C TYR A 328 -10.08 -2.91 9.20
N GLN A 329 -10.89 -3.94 9.39
CA GLN A 329 -11.72 -4.09 10.60
C GLN A 329 -10.85 -4.23 11.86
N ALA A 330 -9.79 -5.04 11.81
CA ALA A 330 -8.87 -5.20 12.93
C ALA A 330 -8.12 -3.89 13.25
N GLY A 331 -7.62 -3.19 12.22
CA GLY A 331 -7.00 -1.87 12.38
C GLY A 331 -7.96 -0.84 12.99
N LEU A 332 -9.21 -0.82 12.55
CA LEU A 332 -10.26 0.05 13.10
C LEU A 332 -10.59 -0.29 14.55
N ALA A 333 -10.71 -1.57 14.89
CA ALA A 333 -10.96 -2.03 16.25
C ALA A 333 -9.81 -1.63 17.19
N ARG A 334 -8.57 -1.85 16.77
CA ARG A 334 -7.35 -1.43 17.50
C ARG A 334 -7.33 0.08 17.74
N PHE A 335 -7.62 0.88 16.71
CA PHE A 335 -7.70 2.33 16.81
C PHE A 335 -8.80 2.78 17.78
N ARG A 336 -10.01 2.23 17.66
CA ARG A 336 -11.14 2.58 18.54
C ARG A 336 -10.89 2.21 20.00
N ALA A 337 -10.18 1.12 20.25
CA ALA A 337 -9.77 0.68 21.59
C ALA A 337 -8.64 1.55 22.19
N GLY A 338 -8.03 2.44 21.41
CA GLY A 338 -6.90 3.26 21.86
C GLY A 338 -5.65 2.43 22.15
N THR A 339 -5.48 1.27 21.52
CA THR A 339 -4.32 0.42 21.78
C THR A 339 -3.06 1.06 21.20
N ALA A 340 -2.09 1.35 22.08
CA ALA A 340 -0.84 1.98 21.72
C ALA A 340 0.23 0.97 21.25
N GLY A 341 1.23 1.47 20.55
CA GLY A 341 2.44 0.75 20.18
C GLY A 341 2.39 0.05 18.82
N THR A 342 3.44 -0.72 18.56
CA THR A 342 3.69 -1.45 17.31
C THR A 342 3.26 -2.91 17.40
N LEU A 343 2.64 -3.41 16.35
CA LEU A 343 2.35 -4.81 16.07
C LEU A 343 3.55 -5.52 15.41
N PHE A 344 4.39 -4.76 14.71
CA PHE A 344 5.53 -5.29 13.94
C PHE A 344 6.83 -5.33 14.76
N GLY A 345 6.83 -4.86 16.02
CA GLY A 345 8.02 -4.89 16.88
C GLY A 345 9.21 -4.10 16.33
N GLY A 346 8.95 -3.21 15.38
CA GLY A 346 9.94 -2.42 14.65
C GLY A 346 10.79 -3.14 13.61
N GLN A 347 10.36 -4.33 13.19
CA GLN A 347 10.94 -5.05 12.05
C GLN A 347 9.83 -5.48 11.08
N ALA A 348 10.14 -5.59 9.79
CA ALA A 348 9.22 -6.25 8.88
C ALA A 348 9.08 -7.72 9.32
N GLN A 349 7.86 -8.15 9.63
CA GLN A 349 7.60 -9.57 9.91
C GLN A 349 7.62 -10.31 8.58
N ILE A 350 8.77 -10.89 8.25
CA ILE A 350 8.97 -11.66 7.00
C ILE A 350 8.17 -12.96 7.11
N GLY A 351 7.36 -13.27 6.09
CA GLY A 351 6.60 -14.52 6.01
C GLY A 351 5.36 -14.60 6.91
N VAL A 352 4.91 -13.49 7.50
CA VAL A 352 3.66 -13.43 8.29
C VAL A 352 2.62 -12.62 7.54
N LYS A 353 1.39 -13.15 7.44
CA LYS A 353 0.27 -12.44 6.81
C LYS A 353 -0.12 -11.25 7.68
N ILE A 354 -0.49 -10.14 7.05
CA ILE A 354 -0.91 -8.93 7.77
C ILE A 354 -2.06 -9.21 8.76
N GLU A 355 -2.97 -10.11 8.40
CA GLU A 355 -4.10 -10.51 9.24
C GLU A 355 -3.66 -11.22 10.52
N ASP A 356 -2.58 -12.01 10.47
CA ASP A 356 -2.04 -12.73 11.61
C ASP A 356 -1.31 -11.78 12.57
N VAL A 357 -0.77 -10.66 12.05
CA VAL A 357 -0.13 -9.60 12.85
C VAL A 357 -1.15 -8.69 13.54
N LEU A 358 -2.39 -8.64 13.03
CA LEU A 358 -3.45 -7.73 13.49
C LEU A 358 -4.40 -8.34 14.53
N GLN A 359 -4.30 -9.64 14.80
CA GLN A 359 -5.02 -10.36 15.87
C GLN A 359 -4.25 -10.29 17.18
#